data_AF-A0A7K3M753-F1
#
_entry.id   AF-A0A7K3M753-F1
#
_cell.length_a   1.000
_cell.length_b   1.000
_cell.length_c   1.000
_cell.angle_alpha   90.00
_cell.angle_beta   90.00
_cell.angle_gamma   90.00
#
_symmetry.space_group_name_H-M   'P 1'
#
loop_
_entity.id
_entity.type
_entity.pdbx_description
1 polymer ?
#
loop_
_entity_poly.entity_id
_entity_poly.type
_entity_poly.pdbx_seq_one_letter_code
_entity_poly.pdbx_strand_id
1 'polypeptide(L)'
;MSIHIDHDHMISRASTHHARRVHGHDWEVSWLPEQQLTRNKAITAMTLAEIVATKTADGGLHCDDPDWSLIDTLASELGLTGPAAVASLGA
;
A
#
# COMPACT_ATOMS: atom_id res chain seq x y z
N MET A 1 -10.31 7.55 4.71
CA MET A 1 -9.67 6.95 3.52
C MET A 1 -9.99 7.77 2.29
N SER A 2 -9.00 8.16 1.48
CA SER A 2 -9.19 8.94 0.24
C SER A 2 -8.11 8.61 -0.79
N ILE A 3 -8.20 7.42 -1.38
CA ILE A 3 -7.41 7.04 -2.56
C ILE A 3 -8.16 7.53 -3.79
N HIS A 4 -7.47 8.27 -4.64
CA HIS A 4 -7.94 8.65 -5.96
C HIS A 4 -7.38 7.65 -6.99
N ILE A 5 -8.26 7.07 -7.80
CA ILE A 5 -7.93 6.04 -8.78
C ILE A 5 -8.40 6.51 -10.16
N ASP A 6 -7.44 6.74 -11.04
CA ASP A 6 -7.66 7.06 -12.45
C ASP A 6 -7.38 5.84 -13.34
N HIS A 7 -7.36 6.07 -14.66
CA HIS A 7 -7.10 5.02 -15.65
C HIS A 7 -5.63 4.55 -15.61
N ASP A 8 -4.71 5.44 -15.28
CA ASP A 8 -3.25 5.27 -15.35
C ASP A 8 -2.51 5.61 -14.06
N HIS A 9 -3.17 6.26 -13.08
CA HIS A 9 -2.57 6.63 -11.80
C HIS A 9 -3.45 6.27 -10.60
N MET A 10 -2.81 5.97 -9.47
CA MET A 10 -3.44 5.93 -8.14
C MET A 10 -2.61 6.77 -7.18
N ILE A 11 -3.25 7.69 -6.47
CA ILE A 11 -2.60 8.55 -5.49
C ILE A 11 -3.42 8.57 -4.20
N SER A 12 -2.73 8.63 -3.06
CA SER A 12 -3.36 8.87 -1.76
C SER A 12 -2.97 10.26 -1.26
N ARG A 13 -3.87 10.91 -0.52
CA ARG A 13 -3.53 12.15 0.21
C ARG A 13 -2.84 11.88 1.54
N ALA A 14 -2.95 10.66 2.05
CA ALA A 14 -2.37 10.27 3.34
C ALA A 14 -0.95 9.70 3.19
N SER A 15 -0.58 9.17 2.02
CA SER A 15 0.73 8.58 1.76
C SER A 15 1.46 9.29 0.60
N THR A 16 2.78 9.35 0.65
CA THR A 16 3.64 9.84 -0.45
C THR A 16 3.75 8.85 -1.61
N HIS A 17 3.29 7.62 -1.41
CA HIS A 17 3.36 6.58 -2.42
C HIS A 17 2.26 6.74 -3.48
N HIS A 18 2.54 6.19 -4.65
CA HIS A 18 1.63 6.21 -5.79
C HIS A 18 1.74 4.91 -6.58
N ALA A 19 0.70 4.61 -7.37
CA ALA A 19 0.74 3.58 -8.39
C ALA A 19 0.63 4.22 -9.77
N ARG A 20 1.37 3.66 -10.74
CA ARG A 20 1.30 4.07 -12.14
C ARG A 20 1.17 2.85 -13.04
N ARG A 21 0.33 2.94 -14.05
CA ARG A 21 0.24 1.93 -15.11
C ARG A 21 1.48 2.02 -16.00
N VAL A 22 2.16 0.89 -16.21
CA VAL A 22 3.41 0.85 -16.99
C VAL A 22 3.22 0.27 -18.38
N HIS A 23 2.80 -1.00 -18.49
CA HIS A 23 2.56 -1.66 -19.78
C HIS A 23 1.31 -2.54 -19.68
N GLY A 24 0.42 -2.45 -20.67
CA GLY A 24 -0.82 -3.23 -20.70
C GLY A 24 -1.73 -2.97 -19.49
N HIS A 25 -2.02 -4.03 -18.72
CA HIS A 25 -2.88 -3.98 -17.54
C HIS A 25 -2.11 -3.99 -16.21
N ASP A 26 -0.78 -3.89 -16.28
CA ASP A 26 0.09 -3.97 -15.12
C ASP A 26 0.39 -2.60 -14.52
N TRP A 27 0.55 -2.61 -13.20
CA TRP A 27 0.75 -1.45 -12.36
C TRP A 27 2.03 -1.61 -11.57
N GLU A 28 2.78 -0.53 -11.49
CA GLU A 28 3.94 -0.40 -10.61
C GLU A 28 3.55 0.51 -9.44
N VAL A 29 3.92 0.11 -8.23
CA VAL A 29 3.67 0.89 -7.02
C VAL A 29 5.01 1.36 -6.48
N SER A 30 5.12 2.64 -6.12
CA SER A 30 6.40 3.27 -5.80
C SER A 30 7.15 2.63 -4.62
N TRP A 31 6.45 1.94 -3.71
CA TRP A 31 7.04 1.23 -2.58
C TRP A 31 7.21 -0.29 -2.82
N LEU A 32 6.77 -0.79 -3.98
CA LEU A 32 6.99 -2.15 -4.47
C LEU A 32 7.48 -2.12 -5.94
N PRO A 33 8.60 -1.45 -6.23
CA PRO A 33 9.02 -1.20 -7.62
C PRO A 33 9.41 -2.48 -8.38
N GLU A 34 9.79 -3.55 -7.68
CA GLU A 34 10.21 -4.82 -8.31
C GLU A 34 9.03 -5.73 -8.67
N GLN A 35 7.79 -5.34 -8.35
CA GLN A 35 6.60 -6.16 -8.61
C GLN A 35 5.67 -5.51 -9.63
N GLN A 36 5.44 -6.21 -10.75
CA GLN A 36 4.33 -5.88 -11.65
C GLN A 36 3.03 -6.43 -11.07
N LEU A 37 2.12 -5.53 -10.72
CA LEU A 37 0.88 -5.86 -10.04
C LEU A 37 -0.31 -5.73 -10.98
N THR A 38 -1.31 -6.59 -10.77
CA THR A 38 -2.63 -6.34 -11.35
C THR A 38 -3.24 -5.08 -10.75
N ARG A 39 -4.24 -4.49 -11.41
CA ARG A 39 -4.96 -3.32 -10.88
C ARG A 39 -5.46 -3.55 -9.44
N ASN A 40 -6.00 -4.75 -9.15
CA ASN A 40 -6.52 -5.06 -7.82
C ASN A 40 -5.41 -5.12 -6.78
N LYS A 41 -4.29 -5.77 -7.09
CA LYS A 41 -3.12 -5.79 -6.19
C LYS A 41 -2.54 -4.39 -5.98
N ALA A 42 -2.53 -3.53 -7.01
CA ALA A 42 -2.12 -2.14 -6.86
C ALA A 42 -3.06 -1.34 -5.93
N ILE A 43 -4.37 -1.58 -6.00
CA ILE A 43 -5.35 -0.99 -5.07
C ILE A 43 -5.09 -1.48 -3.64
N THR A 44 -4.88 -2.79 -3.44
CA THR A 44 -4.52 -3.36 -2.14
C THR A 44 -3.25 -2.70 -1.60
N ALA A 45 -2.21 -2.55 -2.42
CA ALA A 45 -0.95 -1.92 -2.04
C ALA A 45 -1.12 -0.43 -1.66
N MET A 46 -1.91 0.33 -2.42
CA MET A 46 -2.21 1.72 -2.10
C MET A 46 -3.09 1.88 -0.85
N THR A 47 -3.99 0.92 -0.61
CA THR A 47 -4.81 0.86 0.61
C THR A 47 -3.95 0.61 1.84
N LEU A 48 -3.00 -0.33 1.73
CA LEU A 48 -2.05 -0.61 2.79
C LEU A 48 -1.17 0.61 3.10
N ALA A 49 -0.66 1.28 2.06
CA ALA A 49 0.12 2.52 2.19
C ALA A 49 -0.65 3.62 2.94
N GLU A 50 -1.92 3.79 2.63
CA GLU A 50 -2.78 4.79 3.29
C GLU A 50 -3.05 4.46 4.76
N ILE A 51 -3.32 3.18 5.08
CA ILE A 51 -3.52 2.74 6.47
C ILE A 51 -2.26 3.02 7.29
N VAL A 52 -1.10 2.56 6.81
CA VAL A 52 0.17 2.75 7.52
C VAL A 52 0.50 4.22 7.69
N ALA A 53 0.37 5.03 6.64
CA ALA A 53 0.66 6.46 6.74
C ALA A 53 -0.27 7.20 7.69
N THR A 54 -1.56 6.83 7.74
CA THR A 54 -2.51 7.38 8.72
C THR A 54 -2.09 7.04 10.14
N LYS A 55 -1.70 5.78 10.39
CA LYS A 55 -1.23 5.34 11.71
C LYS A 55 0.06 6.00 12.13
N THR A 56 1.01 6.16 11.22
CA THR A 56 2.24 6.91 11.48
C THR A 56 1.96 8.36 11.86
N ALA A 57 0.98 9.01 11.22
CA ALA A 57 0.56 10.36 11.58
C ALA A 57 -0.12 10.43 12.98
N ASP A 58 -0.83 9.37 13.38
CA ASP A 58 -1.56 9.27 14.65
C ASP A 58 -0.70 8.80 15.84
N GLY A 59 0.63 8.72 15.68
CA GLY A 59 1.56 8.35 16.76
C GLY A 59 2.32 7.04 16.54
N GLY A 60 2.18 6.42 15.37
CA GLY A 60 2.86 5.19 15.00
C GLY A 60 1.96 3.95 15.10
N LEU A 61 2.43 2.86 14.50
CA LEU A 61 1.79 1.54 14.59
C LEU A 61 2.45 0.75 15.73
N HIS A 62 1.71 0.49 16.79
CA HIS A 62 2.16 -0.30 17.95
C HIS A 62 1.93 -1.80 17.71
N CYS A 63 2.70 -2.67 18.36
CA CYS A 63 2.63 -4.12 18.13
C CYS A 63 1.28 -4.76 18.52
N ASP A 64 0.51 -4.11 19.39
CA ASP A 64 -0.80 -4.55 19.88
C ASP A 64 -1.98 -3.88 19.15
N ASP A 65 -1.70 -3.05 18.12
CA ASP A 65 -2.76 -2.43 17.33
C ASP A 65 -3.63 -3.50 16.64
N PRO A 66 -4.96 -3.45 16.77
CA PRO A 66 -5.85 -4.41 16.11
C PRO A 66 -5.78 -4.36 14.59
N ASP A 67 -5.30 -3.25 14.03
CA ASP A 67 -5.10 -3.06 12.59
C ASP A 67 -4.02 -3.97 12.00
N TRP A 68 -3.16 -4.58 12.83
CA TRP A 68 -2.19 -5.58 12.36
C TRP A 68 -2.86 -6.74 11.62
N SER A 69 -4.04 -7.18 12.06
CA SER A 69 -4.76 -8.26 11.37
C SER A 69 -5.21 -7.85 9.97
N LEU A 70 -5.61 -6.58 9.79
CA LEU A 70 -5.95 -6.02 8.49
C LEU A 70 -4.69 -5.85 7.62
N ILE A 71 -3.61 -5.32 8.20
CA ILE A 71 -2.31 -5.13 7.54
C ILE A 71 -1.75 -6.46 7.04
N ASP A 72 -1.78 -7.52 7.85
CA ASP A 72 -1.32 -8.85 7.46
C ASP A 72 -2.17 -9.46 6.35
N THR A 73 -3.49 -9.25 6.40
CA THR A 73 -4.40 -9.74 5.35
C THR A 73 -4.07 -9.08 4.01
N LEU A 74 -3.97 -7.74 3.98
CA LEU A 74 -3.64 -6.98 2.77
C LEU A 74 -2.22 -7.27 2.28
N ALA A 75 -1.25 -7.40 3.18
CA ALA A 75 0.12 -7.76 2.83
C ALA A 75 0.19 -9.16 2.21
N SER A 76 -0.58 -10.12 2.74
CA SER A 76 -0.63 -11.49 2.23
C SER A 76 -1.16 -11.55 0.79
N GLU A 77 -2.12 -10.69 0.43
CA GLU A 77 -2.58 -10.56 -0.97
C GLU A 77 -1.45 -10.10 -1.91
N LEU A 78 -0.46 -9.38 -1.39
CA LEU A 78 0.74 -8.93 -2.10
C LEU A 78 1.91 -9.93 -2.01
N GLY A 79 1.72 -11.07 -1.32
CA GLY A 79 2.78 -12.05 -1.08
C GLY A 79 3.80 -11.60 -0.02
N LEU A 80 3.42 -10.68 0.86
CA LEU A 80 4.25 -10.13 1.93
C LEU A 80 3.68 -10.48 3.30
N THR A 81 4.50 -10.35 4.34
CA THR A 81 4.01 -10.28 5.72
C THR A 81 3.70 -8.82 6.07
N GLY A 82 2.82 -8.58 7.05
CA GLY A 82 2.53 -7.23 7.52
C GLY A 82 3.80 -6.45 7.90
N PRO A 83 4.72 -7.01 8.71
CA PRO A 83 5.95 -6.33 9.08
C PRO A 83 6.84 -5.97 7.88
N ALA A 84 6.94 -6.84 6.86
CA ALA A 84 7.71 -6.56 5.65
C ALA A 84 7.10 -5.41 4.84
N ALA A 85 5.77 -5.36 4.76
CA ALA A 85 5.07 -4.29 4.07
C ALA A 85 5.21 -2.95 4.81
N VAL A 86 5.04 -2.92 6.14
CA VAL A 86 5.26 -1.71 6.96
C VAL A 86 6.69 -1.20 6.83
N ALA A 87 7.69 -2.10 6.85
CA ALA A 87 9.09 -1.71 6.67
C ALA A 87 9.34 -1.06 5.29
N SER A 88 8.69 -1.54 4.25
CA SER A 88 8.81 -0.99 2.88
C SER A 88 8.09 0.36 2.72
N LEU A 89 7.07 0.61 3.54
CA LEU A 89 6.28 1.86 3.56
C LEU A 89 6.89 2.96 4.45
N GLY A 90 7.74 2.58 5.40
CA GLY A 90 8.43 3.50 6.31
C GLY A 90 9.81 3.96 5.85
N ALA A 91 10.30 3.46 4.70
CA ALA A 91 11.58 3.82 4.09
C ALA A 91 11.42 4.97 3.09
#